data_AF-A0A3D4RSC1-F1
#
_entry.id   AF-A0A3D4RSC1-F1
#
_cell.length_a   1.000
_cell.length_b   1.000
_cell.length_c   1.000
_cell.angle_alpha   90.00
_cell.angle_beta   90.00
_cell.angle_gamma   90.00
#
_symmetry.space_group_name_H-M   'P 1'
#
loop_
_entity.id
_entity.type
_entity.pdbx_description
1 polymer ?
#
loop_
_entity_poly.entity_id
_entity_poly.type
_entity_poly.pdbx_seq_one_letter_code
_entity_poly.pdbx_strand_id
1 'polypeptide(L)'
;MIMTVIAQTREALDAILFHDPATNIQRRIHSALLLLLFLTGIAHWVGFFNGGELALTAYDWIKEDAYLDTLRAAQVNAEIPWRWNTAFYHDTRDFLANPETILTPDILLLRWLPNGLFILLHVLLFYSIGFLACMLIANRLNISLAPFSAFWLLFNFNGHLTAHLGVGHLQWAGYFLLPVFFLVLSGLIQAQRGPRSKAGIYPLTMGLLLGLLFLNGSFHFAIFCTMFMLIALCWRMTMAPGVAIAILIGGLLGFGRLLPALLWIPSRDLLYAGYPSFGTLIDAMTMLRGHELMVPDELYTPSTWWELDLYLGFTGTTISIIALIAVSRRKAPSDLLPIFAAAAVLLLFSLGHVYTLIQQLPVPFADVERVPTRFIVMPLVLALILVMKGLDELLCAWPKITKPGLLIALPFIGYELYLHSSYWRVGRIESTHAQVTKPILSIASDPDTAYALSIGLGWLVSVVVLVGVVAYLVHMRRHRDERNAPAR
;
A
#
# COMPACT_ATOMS: atom_id res chain seq x y z
N MET A 1 -33.67 36.71 -10.69
CA MET A 1 -32.19 36.73 -10.74
C MET A 1 -31.57 35.71 -9.80
N ILE A 2 -31.79 35.78 -8.48
CA ILE A 2 -31.18 34.84 -7.50
C ILE A 2 -31.51 33.36 -7.79
N MET A 3 -32.78 33.02 -8.01
CA MET A 3 -33.19 31.63 -8.33
C MET A 3 -32.55 31.10 -9.61
N THR A 4 -32.35 31.96 -10.61
CA THR A 4 -31.69 31.60 -11.88
C THR A 4 -30.22 31.32 -11.68
N VAL A 5 -29.52 32.14 -10.89
CA VAL A 5 -28.10 31.93 -10.55
C VAL A 5 -27.92 30.64 -9.75
N ILE A 6 -28.82 30.36 -8.79
CA ILE A 6 -28.81 29.11 -8.02
C ILE A 6 -29.01 27.89 -8.93
N ALA A 7 -29.97 27.95 -9.86
CA ALA A 7 -30.22 26.87 -10.81
C ALA A 7 -29.01 26.62 -11.73
N GLN A 8 -28.42 27.67 -12.30
CA GLN A 8 -27.23 27.57 -13.15
C GLN A 8 -26.01 27.03 -12.39
N THR A 9 -25.81 27.49 -11.15
CA THR A 9 -24.73 26.99 -10.28
C THR A 9 -24.94 25.52 -9.96
N ARG A 10 -26.17 25.11 -9.68
CA ARG A 10 -26.52 23.70 -9.43
C ARG A 10 -26.25 22.82 -10.65
N GLU A 11 -26.67 23.24 -11.84
CA GLU A 11 -26.41 22.51 -13.08
C GLU A 11 -24.91 22.39 -13.39
N ALA A 12 -24.14 23.48 -13.17
CA ALA A 12 -22.70 23.45 -13.33
C ALA A 12 -22.02 22.48 -12.35
N LEU A 13 -22.40 22.51 -11.07
CA LEU A 13 -21.88 21.59 -10.06
C LEU A 13 -22.26 20.14 -10.37
N ASP A 14 -23.49 19.90 -10.84
CA ASP A 14 -23.96 18.57 -11.22
C ASP A 14 -23.12 17.98 -12.36
N ALA A 15 -22.85 18.79 -13.38
CA ALA A 15 -22.03 18.39 -14.53
C ALA A 15 -20.55 18.15 -14.16
N ILE A 16 -20.03 18.79 -13.12
CA ILE A 16 -18.63 18.62 -12.69
C ILE A 16 -18.46 17.43 -11.76
N LEU A 17 -19.39 17.22 -10.82
CA LEU A 17 -19.27 16.21 -9.78
C LEU A 17 -19.69 14.81 -10.23
N PHE A 18 -20.68 14.72 -11.12
CA PHE A 18 -21.36 13.45 -11.44
C PHE A 18 -21.25 13.03 -12.91
N HIS A 19 -20.59 13.83 -13.75
CA HIS A 19 -20.50 13.58 -15.18
C HIS A 19 -19.09 13.89 -15.70
N ASP A 20 -18.78 13.34 -16.87
CA ASP A 20 -17.56 13.70 -17.58
C ASP A 20 -17.61 15.15 -18.06
N PRO A 21 -16.52 15.93 -17.89
CA PRO A 21 -16.52 17.34 -18.23
C PRO A 21 -16.62 17.55 -19.75
N ALA A 22 -17.75 18.08 -20.21
CA ALA A 22 -18.04 18.31 -21.64
C ALA A 22 -17.37 19.59 -22.20
N THR A 23 -17.08 20.58 -21.34
CA THR A 23 -16.52 21.88 -21.75
C THR A 23 -15.12 22.11 -21.21
N ASN A 24 -14.37 23.04 -21.83
CA ASN A 24 -13.04 23.45 -21.35
C ASN A 24 -13.07 24.00 -19.92
N ILE A 25 -14.12 24.75 -19.57
CA ILE A 25 -14.28 25.33 -18.23
C ILE A 25 -14.52 24.21 -17.21
N GLN A 26 -15.43 23.28 -17.51
CA GLN A 26 -15.68 22.11 -16.64
C GLN A 26 -14.41 21.27 -16.45
N ARG A 27 -13.61 21.06 -17.51
CA ARG A 27 -12.32 20.36 -17.41
C ARG A 27 -11.36 21.05 -16.45
N ARG A 28 -11.21 22.38 -16.55
CA ARG A 28 -10.35 23.17 -15.63
C ARG A 28 -10.83 23.08 -14.19
N ILE A 29 -12.15 23.19 -13.95
CA ILE A 29 -12.70 23.08 -12.59
C ILE A 29 -12.51 21.66 -12.05
N HIS A 30 -12.77 20.62 -12.85
CA HIS A 30 -12.51 19.24 -12.47
C HIS A 30 -11.04 19.04 -12.08
N SER A 31 -10.08 19.51 -12.89
CA SER A 31 -8.66 19.46 -12.55
C SER A 31 -8.31 20.23 -11.28
N ALA A 32 -8.92 21.40 -11.05
CA ALA A 32 -8.73 22.16 -9.82
C ALA A 32 -9.27 21.42 -8.58
N LEU A 33 -10.40 20.72 -8.70
CA LEU A 33 -10.94 19.90 -7.61
C LEU A 33 -10.07 18.66 -7.34
N LEU A 34 -9.54 18.01 -8.37
CA LEU A 34 -8.56 16.93 -8.19
C LEU A 34 -7.28 17.43 -7.50
N LEU A 35 -6.79 18.61 -7.89
CA LEU A 35 -5.66 19.25 -7.22
C LEU A 35 -6.00 19.56 -5.76
N LEU A 36 -7.21 20.04 -5.47
CA LEU A 36 -7.66 20.30 -4.10
C LEU A 36 -7.70 19.01 -3.27
N LEU A 37 -8.21 17.89 -3.81
CA LEU A 37 -8.17 16.58 -3.14
C LEU A 37 -6.73 16.16 -2.84
N PHE A 38 -5.83 16.28 -3.82
CA PHE A 38 -4.42 15.97 -3.64
C PHE A 38 -3.77 16.81 -2.52
N LEU A 39 -3.97 18.13 -2.55
CA LEU A 39 -3.45 19.04 -1.53
C LEU A 39 -4.08 18.78 -0.15
N THR A 40 -5.33 18.35 -0.09
CA THR A 40 -6.00 17.97 1.16
C THR A 40 -5.34 16.74 1.78
N GLY A 41 -4.96 15.74 0.97
CA GLY A 41 -4.22 14.59 1.48
C GLY A 41 -2.80 14.93 1.90
N ILE A 42 -2.11 15.83 1.20
CA ILE A 42 -0.83 16.37 1.67
C ILE A 42 -1.01 17.02 3.05
N ALA A 43 -1.98 17.93 3.18
CA ALA A 43 -2.24 18.62 4.44
C ALA A 43 -2.58 17.64 5.58
N HIS A 44 -3.35 16.59 5.29
CA HIS A 44 -3.63 15.52 6.24
C HIS A 44 -2.35 14.85 6.74
N TRP A 45 -1.49 14.35 5.84
CA TRP A 45 -0.28 13.63 6.23
C TRP A 45 0.73 14.53 6.94
N VAL A 46 0.86 15.79 6.51
CA VAL A 46 1.65 16.80 7.23
C VAL A 46 1.13 16.96 8.65
N GLY A 47 -0.18 17.09 8.85
CA GLY A 47 -0.78 17.16 10.19
C GLY A 47 -0.62 15.86 10.99
N PHE A 48 -0.75 14.71 10.34
CA PHE A 48 -0.63 13.37 10.94
C PHE A 48 0.74 13.14 11.57
N PHE A 49 1.80 13.54 10.85
CA PHE A 49 3.19 13.47 11.29
C PHE A 49 3.68 14.75 11.98
N ASN A 50 2.79 15.61 12.47
CA ASN A 50 3.14 16.84 13.20
C ASN A 50 4.18 17.72 12.47
N GLY A 51 4.06 17.85 11.14
CA GLY A 51 5.01 18.61 10.31
C GLY A 51 6.42 18.01 10.21
N GLY A 52 6.62 16.77 10.67
CA GLY A 52 7.94 16.13 10.77
C GLY A 52 8.63 16.33 12.12
N GLU A 53 8.00 17.04 13.06
CA GLU A 53 8.47 17.16 14.44
C GLU A 53 8.01 15.96 15.26
N LEU A 54 8.75 14.85 15.16
CA LEU A 54 8.46 13.56 15.80
C LEU A 54 9.51 13.23 16.86
N ALA A 55 9.08 12.70 18.01
CA ALA A 55 10.00 12.24 19.06
C ALA A 55 10.62 10.88 18.72
N LEU A 56 9.87 10.05 17.99
CA LEU A 56 10.18 8.69 17.57
C LEU A 56 10.47 7.75 18.74
N THR A 57 9.61 7.79 19.76
CA THR A 57 9.77 7.05 21.02
C THR A 57 8.65 6.04 21.31
N ALA A 58 7.63 5.95 20.44
CA ALA A 58 6.50 5.04 20.65
C ALA A 58 6.58 3.80 19.76
N TYR A 59 6.31 2.63 20.34
CA TYR A 59 6.22 1.35 19.61
C TYR A 59 7.41 1.14 18.65
N ASP A 60 7.14 0.90 17.37
CA ASP A 60 8.13 0.62 16.35
C ASP A 60 8.87 1.90 15.90
N TRP A 61 8.43 3.11 16.28
CA TRP A 61 9.21 4.31 15.94
C TRP A 61 10.61 4.32 16.53
N ILE A 62 10.84 3.66 17.67
CA ILE A 62 12.18 3.52 18.25
C ILE A 62 13.09 2.74 17.29
N LYS A 63 12.54 1.71 16.64
CA LYS A 63 13.27 0.87 15.69
C LYS A 63 13.56 1.64 14.40
N GLU A 64 12.56 2.36 13.89
CA GLU A 64 12.68 3.15 12.66
C GLU A 64 13.67 4.31 12.83
N ASP A 65 13.65 4.98 13.98
CA ASP A 65 14.62 6.01 14.32
C ASP A 65 16.05 5.48 14.30
N ALA A 66 16.28 4.32 14.92
CA ALA A 66 17.58 3.64 14.92
C ALA A 66 18.02 3.24 13.50
N TYR A 67 17.10 2.76 12.66
CA TYR A 67 17.40 2.44 11.26
C TYR A 67 17.83 3.68 10.48
N LEU A 68 17.06 4.76 10.60
CA LEU A 68 17.33 6.01 9.90
C LEU A 68 18.60 6.69 10.41
N ASP A 69 18.86 6.70 11.72
CA ASP A 69 20.11 7.23 12.26
C ASP A 69 21.33 6.47 11.76
N THR A 70 21.23 5.15 11.65
CA THR A 70 22.30 4.30 11.10
C THR A 70 22.55 4.61 9.63
N LEU A 71 21.49 4.73 8.83
CA LEU A 71 21.59 5.09 7.41
C LEU A 71 22.12 6.53 7.22
N ARG A 72 21.73 7.47 8.10
CA ARG A 72 22.28 8.83 8.08
C ARG A 72 23.76 8.82 8.40
N ALA A 73 24.17 8.15 9.48
CA ALA A 73 25.57 8.07 9.90
C ALA A 73 26.44 7.47 8.79
N ALA A 74 25.98 6.39 8.17
CA ALA A 74 26.62 5.79 6.99
C ALA A 74 26.81 6.80 5.85
N GLN A 75 25.77 7.56 5.51
CA GLN A 75 25.86 8.58 4.46
C GLN A 75 26.79 9.75 4.82
N VAL A 76 26.76 10.24 6.07
CA VAL A 76 27.57 11.38 6.53
C VAL A 76 29.05 11.00 6.61
N ASN A 77 29.35 9.82 7.16
CA ASN A 77 30.72 9.35 7.39
C ASN A 77 31.31 8.58 6.19
N ALA A 78 30.51 8.32 5.16
CA ALA A 78 30.88 7.48 4.02
C ALA A 78 31.31 6.06 4.43
N GLU A 79 30.60 5.50 5.40
CA GLU A 79 30.81 4.15 5.91
C GLU A 79 29.67 3.23 5.48
N ILE A 80 29.96 1.94 5.26
CA ILE A 80 28.93 0.95 4.98
C ILE A 80 28.38 0.45 6.33
N PRO A 81 27.06 0.52 6.58
CA PRO A 81 26.48 0.17 7.87
C PRO A 81 26.31 -1.35 7.99
N TRP A 82 27.40 -2.11 7.99
CA TRP A 82 27.34 -3.58 8.02
C TRP A 82 26.56 -4.10 9.23
N ARG A 83 26.98 -3.67 10.42
CA ARG A 83 26.47 -4.20 11.69
C ARG A 83 26.31 -3.10 12.73
N TRP A 84 25.47 -3.38 13.71
CA TRP A 84 25.47 -2.66 14.98
C TRP A 84 26.48 -3.24 15.97
N ASN A 85 26.92 -2.41 16.90
CA ASN A 85 27.74 -2.80 18.06
C ASN A 85 27.04 -3.79 19.01
N THR A 86 25.70 -3.83 19.02
CA THR A 86 24.90 -4.76 19.81
C THR A 86 23.69 -5.23 19.02
N ALA A 87 23.12 -6.39 19.39
CA ALA A 87 21.85 -6.83 18.84
C ALA A 87 20.74 -5.91 19.35
N PHE A 88 19.74 -5.63 18.51
CA PHE A 88 18.64 -4.72 18.87
C PHE A 88 17.28 -5.22 18.38
N TYR A 89 17.00 -5.11 17.08
CA TYR A 89 15.76 -5.60 16.49
C TYR A 89 16.01 -6.94 15.80
N HIS A 90 15.06 -7.88 15.89
CA HIS A 90 15.23 -9.27 15.42
C HIS A 90 16.39 -10.05 16.06
N ASP A 91 16.86 -9.64 17.23
CA ASP A 91 17.97 -10.28 17.95
C ASP A 91 19.25 -10.44 17.09
N THR A 92 19.39 -9.56 16.09
CA THR A 92 20.52 -9.56 15.16
C THR A 92 21.30 -8.26 15.25
N ARG A 93 22.59 -8.36 14.90
CA ARG A 93 23.50 -7.23 14.69
C ARG A 93 23.62 -6.87 13.21
N ASP A 94 23.19 -7.75 12.30
CA ASP A 94 23.43 -7.68 10.86
C ASP A 94 22.46 -6.70 10.19
N PHE A 95 22.77 -5.41 10.30
CA PHE A 95 21.90 -4.31 9.87
C PHE A 95 21.46 -4.42 8.41
N LEU A 96 22.39 -4.67 7.47
CA LEU A 96 22.06 -4.80 6.05
C LEU A 96 21.33 -6.11 5.69
N ALA A 97 21.23 -7.05 6.63
CA ALA A 97 20.42 -8.25 6.44
C ALA A 97 18.93 -7.98 6.65
N ASN A 98 18.59 -6.87 7.31
CA ASN A 98 17.22 -6.54 7.63
C ASN A 98 16.44 -6.09 6.37
N PRO A 99 15.42 -6.87 5.94
CA PRO A 99 14.64 -6.55 4.75
C PRO A 99 13.66 -5.40 4.96
N GLU A 100 13.43 -4.93 6.19
CA GLU A 100 12.50 -3.84 6.50
C GLU A 100 13.12 -2.44 6.36
N THR A 101 14.45 -2.33 6.26
CA THR A 101 15.10 -1.02 6.11
C THR A 101 14.76 -0.37 4.77
N ILE A 102 14.70 0.97 4.73
CA ILE A 102 14.39 1.71 3.51
C ILE A 102 15.67 1.99 2.73
N LEU A 103 15.69 1.58 1.46
CA LEU A 103 16.75 1.90 0.48
C LEU A 103 16.16 2.32 -0.87
N THR A 104 14.98 2.94 -0.85
CA THR A 104 14.46 3.67 -2.00
C THR A 104 15.35 4.88 -2.31
N PRO A 105 15.36 5.40 -3.56
CA PRO A 105 16.27 6.48 -3.94
C PRO A 105 16.18 7.76 -3.08
N ASP A 106 15.02 8.04 -2.51
CA ASP A 106 14.80 9.18 -1.61
C ASP A 106 15.52 9.06 -0.26
N ILE A 107 16.03 7.87 0.12
CA ILE A 107 16.84 7.69 1.33
C ILE A 107 18.08 8.59 1.35
N LEU A 108 18.57 9.01 0.19
CA LEU A 108 19.69 9.95 0.05
C LEU A 108 19.39 11.31 0.67
N LEU A 109 18.11 11.69 0.80
CA LEU A 109 17.70 12.93 1.46
C LEU A 109 18.03 12.94 2.95
N LEU A 110 18.17 11.77 3.57
CA LEU A 110 18.43 11.61 4.99
C LEU A 110 19.76 12.22 5.44
N ARG A 111 20.72 12.38 4.52
CA ARG A 111 21.96 13.13 4.75
C ARG A 111 21.71 14.58 5.19
N TRP A 112 20.64 15.20 4.71
CA TRP A 112 20.34 16.63 4.94
C TRP A 112 19.12 16.86 5.82
N LEU A 113 18.29 15.84 6.03
CA LEU A 113 17.04 15.96 6.75
C LEU A 113 17.07 15.21 8.09
N PRO A 114 16.42 15.73 9.14
CA PRO A 114 16.14 14.96 10.35
C PRO A 114 15.16 13.81 10.06
N ASN A 115 15.13 12.78 10.91
CA ASN A 115 14.35 11.54 10.68
C ASN A 115 12.87 11.84 10.45
N GLY A 116 12.26 12.65 11.31
CA GLY A 116 10.83 12.96 11.20
C GLY A 116 10.45 13.69 9.89
N LEU A 117 11.30 14.60 9.40
CA LEU A 117 11.06 15.27 8.12
C LEU A 117 11.28 14.33 6.92
N PHE A 118 12.27 13.45 7.00
CA PHE A 118 12.45 12.40 6.00
C PHE A 118 11.22 11.47 5.94
N ILE A 119 10.74 10.99 7.09
CA ILE A 119 9.54 10.14 7.21
C ILE A 119 8.34 10.79 6.52
N LEU A 120 8.08 12.07 6.82
CA LEU A 120 7.00 12.82 6.21
C LEU A 120 7.14 12.89 4.68
N LEU A 121 8.33 13.26 4.18
CA LEU A 121 8.57 13.38 2.73
C LEU A 121 8.48 12.03 2.01
N HIS A 122 8.97 10.96 2.64
CA HIS A 122 8.86 9.59 2.16
C HIS A 122 7.39 9.18 1.98
N VAL A 123 6.56 9.38 3.01
CA VAL A 123 5.12 9.09 2.93
C VAL A 123 4.43 9.96 1.88
N LEU A 124 4.75 11.25 1.79
CA LEU A 124 4.18 12.15 0.78
C LEU A 124 4.55 11.74 -0.66
N LEU A 125 5.76 11.23 -0.87
CA LEU A 125 6.18 10.69 -2.17
C LEU A 125 5.33 9.48 -2.56
N PHE A 126 5.18 8.51 -1.66
CA PHE A 126 4.38 7.31 -1.91
C PHE A 126 2.89 7.63 -2.06
N TYR A 127 2.35 8.51 -1.21
CA TYR A 127 1.00 9.07 -1.36
C TYR A 127 0.80 9.67 -2.75
N SER A 128 1.76 10.44 -3.27
CA SER A 128 1.66 11.05 -4.59
C SER A 128 1.60 10.02 -5.72
N ILE A 129 2.44 8.98 -5.64
CA ILE A 129 2.42 7.87 -6.60
C ILE A 129 1.07 7.12 -6.52
N GLY A 130 0.60 6.84 -5.31
CA GLY A 130 -0.68 6.17 -5.08
C GLY A 130 -1.87 6.98 -5.57
N PHE A 131 -1.89 8.29 -5.35
CA PHE A 131 -2.93 9.19 -5.84
C PHE A 131 -3.01 9.18 -7.38
N LEU A 132 -1.86 9.25 -8.05
CA LEU A 132 -1.79 9.14 -9.51
C LEU A 132 -2.30 7.78 -10.00
N ALA A 133 -1.93 6.69 -9.33
CA ALA A 133 -2.40 5.35 -9.67
C ALA A 133 -3.93 5.21 -9.50
N CYS A 134 -4.47 5.76 -8.41
CA CYS A 134 -5.92 5.87 -8.17
C CYS A 134 -6.62 6.65 -9.29
N MET A 135 -6.08 7.78 -9.73
CA MET A 135 -6.60 8.54 -10.87
C MET A 135 -6.57 7.74 -12.16
N LEU A 136 -5.50 6.98 -12.43
CA LEU A 136 -5.39 6.13 -13.61
C LEU A 136 -6.46 5.03 -13.61
N ILE A 137 -6.76 4.44 -12.45
CA ILE A 137 -7.85 3.47 -12.30
C ILE A 137 -9.20 4.14 -12.55
N ALA A 138 -9.46 5.29 -11.90
CA ALA A 138 -10.70 6.04 -12.05
C ALA A 138 -10.96 6.42 -13.52
N ASN A 139 -9.94 6.93 -14.20
CA ASN A 139 -10.00 7.26 -15.62
C ASN A 139 -10.24 6.00 -16.49
N ARG A 140 -9.58 4.87 -16.19
CA ARG A 140 -9.81 3.60 -16.92
C ARG A 140 -11.23 3.07 -16.74
N LEU A 141 -11.86 3.36 -15.60
CA LEU A 141 -13.21 2.94 -15.27
C LEU A 141 -14.28 3.98 -15.65
N ASN A 142 -13.87 5.15 -16.19
CA ASN A 142 -14.72 6.32 -16.50
C ASN A 142 -15.54 6.77 -15.30
N ILE A 143 -14.88 6.94 -14.15
CA ILE A 143 -15.55 7.28 -12.89
C ILE A 143 -15.68 8.79 -12.72
N SER A 144 -16.88 9.22 -12.33
CA SER A 144 -17.16 10.61 -11.96
C SER A 144 -16.44 11.07 -10.68
N LEU A 145 -16.31 12.38 -10.48
CA LEU A 145 -15.49 12.94 -9.39
C LEU A 145 -16.03 12.58 -7.99
N ALA A 146 -17.35 12.52 -7.79
CA ALA A 146 -17.93 12.22 -6.48
C ALA A 146 -17.67 10.78 -5.97
N PRO A 147 -17.91 9.70 -6.76
CA PRO A 147 -17.46 8.36 -6.39
C PRO A 147 -15.95 8.26 -6.20
N PHE A 148 -15.16 8.95 -7.04
CA PHE A 148 -13.71 9.00 -6.86
C PHE A 148 -13.32 9.64 -5.53
N SER A 149 -14.00 10.71 -5.11
CA SER A 149 -13.75 11.39 -3.83
C SER A 149 -14.05 10.48 -2.64
N ALA A 150 -15.14 9.71 -2.70
CA ALA A 150 -15.50 8.74 -1.65
C ALA A 150 -14.45 7.63 -1.55
N PHE A 151 -14.04 7.06 -2.69
CA PHE A 151 -12.95 6.09 -2.76
C PHE A 151 -11.64 6.67 -2.23
N TRP A 152 -11.29 7.90 -2.63
CA TRP A 152 -10.07 8.57 -2.22
C TRP A 152 -10.01 8.76 -0.69
N LEU A 153 -11.11 9.18 -0.06
CA LEU A 153 -11.21 9.29 1.39
C LEU A 153 -10.96 7.93 2.06
N LEU A 154 -11.71 6.90 1.66
CA LEU A 154 -11.63 5.56 2.25
C LEU A 154 -10.27 4.91 2.02
N PHE A 155 -9.66 5.08 0.85
CA PHE A 155 -8.35 4.50 0.54
C PHE A 155 -7.21 5.18 1.30
N ASN A 156 -7.20 6.51 1.38
CA ASN A 156 -6.07 7.22 1.97
C ASN A 156 -6.12 7.34 3.50
N PHE A 157 -7.30 7.23 4.10
CA PHE A 157 -7.45 7.51 5.54
C PHE A 157 -8.13 6.39 6.32
N ASN A 158 -8.19 5.18 5.76
CA ASN A 158 -8.70 4.02 6.53
C ASN A 158 -7.75 3.64 7.66
N GLY A 159 -8.32 2.94 8.65
CA GLY A 159 -7.60 2.53 9.83
C GLY A 159 -6.45 1.57 9.60
N HIS A 160 -6.47 0.74 8.55
CA HIS A 160 -5.36 -0.15 8.26
C HIS A 160 -4.09 0.64 7.97
N LEU A 161 -4.21 1.71 7.18
CA LEU A 161 -3.07 2.55 6.85
C LEU A 161 -2.69 3.48 8.03
N THR A 162 -3.65 4.21 8.59
CA THR A 162 -3.37 5.24 9.60
C THR A 162 -2.90 4.63 10.92
N ALA A 163 -3.44 3.48 11.35
CA ALA A 163 -3.01 2.86 12.60
C ALA A 163 -1.57 2.32 12.51
N HIS A 164 -1.22 1.63 11.43
CA HIS A 164 0.11 1.08 11.23
C HIS A 164 1.17 2.18 11.07
N LEU A 165 0.88 3.22 10.29
CA LEU A 165 1.77 4.39 10.24
C LEU A 165 1.83 5.12 11.59
N GLY A 166 0.73 5.17 12.35
CA GLY A 166 0.71 5.78 13.68
C GLY A 166 1.70 5.12 14.65
N VAL A 167 1.79 3.80 14.64
CA VAL A 167 2.69 3.03 15.56
C VAL A 167 4.10 2.81 15.02
N GLY A 168 4.45 3.40 13.88
CA GLY A 168 5.81 3.37 13.35
C GLY A 168 6.12 2.25 12.39
N HIS A 169 5.12 1.64 11.77
CA HIS A 169 5.36 0.76 10.64
C HIS A 169 5.56 1.56 9.35
N LEU A 170 6.70 2.24 9.21
CA LEU A 170 7.00 3.10 8.06
C LEU A 170 6.93 2.36 6.72
N GLN A 171 7.25 1.07 6.72
CA GLN A 171 7.10 0.15 5.60
C GLN A 171 5.65 0.02 5.07
N TRP A 172 4.64 0.53 5.78
CA TRP A 172 3.27 0.67 5.28
C TRP A 172 3.10 1.76 4.22
N ALA A 173 4.11 2.60 3.97
CA ALA A 173 4.12 3.46 2.78
C ALA A 173 3.93 2.66 1.48
N GLY A 174 4.36 1.39 1.44
CA GLY A 174 4.10 0.47 0.32
C GLY A 174 2.62 0.22 0.01
N TYR A 175 1.71 0.46 0.97
CA TYR A 175 0.26 0.40 0.76
C TYR A 175 -0.18 1.28 -0.43
N PHE A 176 0.41 2.47 -0.58
CA PHE A 176 0.07 3.39 -1.65
C PHE A 176 0.39 2.85 -3.05
N LEU A 177 1.20 1.78 -3.15
CA LEU A 177 1.51 1.11 -4.41
C LEU A 177 0.51 0.00 -4.79
N LEU A 178 -0.42 -0.38 -3.90
CA LEU A 178 -1.42 -1.41 -4.20
C LEU A 178 -2.39 -1.05 -5.35
N PRO A 179 -2.79 0.22 -5.56
CA PRO A 179 -3.49 0.61 -6.80
C PRO A 179 -2.67 0.33 -8.06
N VAL A 180 -1.34 0.55 -8.04
CA VAL A 180 -0.45 0.20 -9.16
C VAL A 180 -0.47 -1.31 -9.39
N PHE A 181 -0.41 -2.10 -8.31
CA PHE A 181 -0.51 -3.56 -8.38
C PHE A 181 -1.78 -4.02 -9.12
N PHE A 182 -2.97 -3.57 -8.70
CA PHE A 182 -4.22 -3.96 -9.35
C PHE A 182 -4.33 -3.44 -10.79
N LEU A 183 -3.80 -2.25 -11.07
CA LEU A 183 -3.75 -1.69 -12.42
C LEU A 183 -2.90 -2.56 -13.36
N VAL A 184 -1.72 -2.99 -12.91
CA VAL A 184 -0.79 -3.84 -13.69
C VAL A 184 -1.31 -5.28 -13.79
N LEU A 185 -1.87 -5.84 -12.72
CA LEU A 185 -2.45 -7.18 -12.69
C LEU A 185 -3.62 -7.31 -13.67
N SER A 186 -4.52 -6.32 -13.70
CA SER A 186 -5.61 -6.30 -14.69
C SER A 186 -5.09 -6.23 -16.13
N GLY A 187 -3.97 -5.54 -16.35
CA GLY A 187 -3.25 -5.51 -17.63
C GLY A 187 -2.67 -6.87 -18.00
N LEU A 188 -2.06 -7.57 -17.04
CA LEU A 188 -1.52 -8.91 -17.21
C LEU A 188 -2.60 -9.92 -17.66
N ILE A 189 -3.78 -9.85 -17.04
CA ILE A 189 -4.93 -10.69 -17.38
C ILE A 189 -5.42 -10.39 -18.81
N GLN A 190 -5.51 -9.11 -19.18
CA GLN A 190 -6.02 -8.68 -20.49
C GLN A 190 -5.04 -8.93 -21.63
N ALA A 191 -3.73 -8.84 -21.37
CA ALA A 191 -2.69 -9.02 -22.39
C ALA A 191 -2.70 -10.41 -23.03
N GLN A 192 -3.28 -11.42 -22.38
CA GLN A 192 -3.47 -12.76 -22.92
C GLN A 192 -4.40 -12.82 -24.14
N ARG A 193 -5.27 -11.82 -24.28
CA ARG A 193 -6.22 -11.72 -25.39
C ARG A 193 -5.77 -10.77 -26.50
N GLY A 194 -4.73 -9.97 -26.23
CA GLY A 194 -4.27 -8.90 -27.10
C GLY A 194 -3.07 -9.29 -27.97
N PRO A 195 -2.60 -8.38 -28.85
CA PRO A 195 -1.41 -8.59 -29.65
C PRO A 195 -0.19 -8.88 -28.75
N ARG A 196 0.62 -9.89 -29.12
CA ARG A 196 1.83 -10.33 -28.39
C ARG A 196 2.75 -9.18 -27.93
N SER A 197 2.76 -8.05 -28.64
CA SER A 197 3.56 -6.86 -28.32
C SER A 197 3.38 -6.29 -26.90
N LYS A 198 2.22 -6.46 -26.26
CA LYS A 198 1.98 -5.96 -24.89
C LYS A 198 2.23 -7.01 -23.80
N ALA A 199 2.43 -8.27 -24.17
CA ALA A 199 2.54 -9.38 -23.21
C ALA A 199 3.78 -9.29 -22.32
N GLY A 200 4.88 -8.70 -22.82
CA GLY A 200 6.12 -8.55 -22.04
C GLY A 200 6.14 -7.37 -21.07
N ILE A 201 5.35 -6.32 -21.30
CA ILE A 201 5.41 -5.08 -20.49
C ILE A 201 4.85 -5.31 -19.08
N TYR A 202 3.67 -5.93 -18.97
CA TYR A 202 3.01 -6.08 -17.66
C TYR A 202 3.79 -6.97 -16.67
N PRO A 203 4.34 -8.14 -17.06
CA PRO A 203 5.20 -8.93 -16.17
C PRO A 203 6.42 -8.15 -15.67
N LEU A 204 7.07 -7.38 -16.55
CA LEU A 204 8.25 -6.60 -16.18
C LEU A 204 7.90 -5.42 -15.28
N THR A 205 6.81 -4.70 -15.56
CA THR A 205 6.30 -3.64 -14.68
C THR A 205 5.90 -4.20 -13.31
N MET A 206 5.29 -5.40 -13.27
CA MET A 206 4.98 -6.07 -12.01
C MET A 206 6.25 -6.46 -11.25
N GLY A 207 7.27 -7.00 -11.93
CA GLY A 207 8.57 -7.28 -11.32
C GLY A 207 9.25 -6.03 -10.75
N LEU A 208 9.23 -4.91 -11.48
CA LEU A 208 9.72 -3.61 -10.99
C LEU A 208 8.95 -3.13 -9.76
N LEU A 209 7.63 -3.30 -9.74
CA LEU A 209 6.79 -2.96 -8.59
C LEU A 209 7.17 -3.78 -7.36
N LEU A 210 7.33 -5.10 -7.50
CA LEU A 210 7.78 -5.97 -6.40
C LEU A 210 9.18 -5.59 -5.92
N GLY A 211 10.11 -5.32 -6.84
CA GLY A 211 11.44 -4.83 -6.51
C GLY A 211 11.42 -3.51 -5.73
N LEU A 212 10.55 -2.57 -6.13
CA LEU A 212 10.37 -1.30 -5.43
C LEU A 212 9.80 -1.50 -4.01
N LEU A 213 8.85 -2.44 -3.84
CA LEU A 213 8.33 -2.79 -2.51
C LEU A 213 9.43 -3.37 -1.61
N PHE A 214 10.33 -4.22 -2.14
CA PHE A 214 11.48 -4.71 -1.37
C PHE A 214 12.48 -3.59 -1.02
N LEU A 215 12.75 -2.67 -1.95
CA LEU A 215 13.62 -1.52 -1.66
C LEU A 215 13.01 -0.58 -0.60
N ASN A 216 11.69 -0.47 -0.58
CA ASN A 216 10.97 0.32 0.43
C ASN A 216 10.95 -0.29 1.82
N GLY A 217 11.44 -1.52 1.99
CA GLY A 217 11.21 -2.27 3.22
C GLY A 217 9.79 -2.83 3.36
N SER A 218 8.91 -2.59 2.38
CA SER A 218 7.53 -3.12 2.28
C SER A 218 7.49 -4.60 1.89
N PHE A 219 8.36 -5.39 2.50
CA PHE A 219 8.55 -6.80 2.24
C PHE A 219 7.26 -7.62 2.36
N HIS A 220 6.45 -7.35 3.39
CA HIS A 220 5.13 -7.96 3.57
C HIS A 220 4.20 -7.70 2.37
N PHE A 221 4.10 -6.47 1.89
CA PHE A 221 3.27 -6.14 0.72
C PHE A 221 3.76 -6.83 -0.56
N ALA A 222 5.08 -6.99 -0.75
CA ALA A 222 5.63 -7.74 -1.88
C ALA A 222 5.22 -9.23 -1.82
N ILE A 223 5.23 -9.82 -0.62
CA ILE A 223 4.77 -11.18 -0.39
C ILE A 223 3.27 -11.29 -0.65
N PHE A 224 2.45 -10.37 -0.13
CA PHE A 224 1.01 -10.38 -0.33
C PHE A 224 0.65 -10.28 -1.82
N CYS A 225 1.32 -9.40 -2.56
CA CYS A 225 1.17 -9.29 -4.01
C CYS A 225 1.55 -10.61 -4.73
N THR A 226 2.65 -11.25 -4.29
CA THR A 226 3.11 -12.53 -4.84
C THR A 226 2.12 -13.65 -4.57
N MET A 227 1.69 -13.81 -3.32
CA MET A 227 0.67 -14.78 -2.91
C MET A 227 -0.63 -14.57 -3.67
N PHE A 228 -1.09 -13.32 -3.79
CA PHE A 228 -2.30 -12.98 -4.53
C PHE A 228 -2.23 -13.45 -6.00
N MET A 229 -1.10 -13.21 -6.67
CA MET A 229 -0.89 -13.67 -8.04
C MET A 229 -0.82 -15.19 -8.15
N LEU A 230 -0.14 -15.87 -7.22
CA LEU A 230 -0.04 -17.34 -7.20
C LEU A 230 -1.40 -17.99 -6.97
N ILE A 231 -2.20 -17.49 -6.03
CA ILE A 231 -3.56 -17.97 -5.78
C ILE A 231 -4.44 -17.74 -7.02
N ALA A 232 -4.30 -16.60 -7.70
CA ALA A 232 -5.04 -16.33 -8.92
C ALA A 232 -4.74 -17.35 -10.04
N LEU A 233 -3.55 -17.98 -10.06
CA LEU A 233 -3.23 -19.04 -11.03
C LEU A 233 -4.15 -20.27 -10.90
N CYS A 234 -4.66 -20.57 -9.70
CA CYS A 234 -5.60 -21.67 -9.48
C CYS A 234 -6.89 -21.54 -10.32
N TRP A 235 -7.24 -20.31 -10.73
CA TRP A 235 -8.38 -20.05 -11.61
C TRP A 235 -7.99 -19.73 -13.05
N ARG A 236 -6.71 -19.39 -13.31
CA ARG A 236 -6.24 -19.01 -14.65
C ARG A 236 -4.76 -19.32 -14.84
N MET A 237 -4.47 -20.59 -15.12
CA MET A 237 -3.11 -21.07 -15.39
C MET A 237 -2.44 -20.44 -16.62
N THR A 238 -3.20 -19.87 -17.56
CA THR A 238 -2.63 -19.13 -18.70
C THR A 238 -1.78 -17.93 -18.26
N MET A 239 -1.98 -17.41 -17.03
CA MET A 239 -1.17 -16.34 -16.43
C MET A 239 0.19 -16.80 -15.94
N ALA A 240 0.42 -18.11 -15.80
CA ALA A 240 1.61 -18.66 -15.16
C ALA A 240 2.93 -18.12 -15.74
N PRO A 241 3.15 -18.01 -17.07
CA PRO A 241 4.40 -17.46 -17.59
C PRO A 241 4.62 -16.00 -17.18
N GLY A 242 3.58 -15.19 -17.22
CA GLY A 242 3.67 -13.78 -16.85
C GLY A 242 3.87 -13.57 -15.35
N VAL A 243 3.19 -14.37 -14.53
CA VAL A 243 3.38 -14.37 -13.06
C VAL A 243 4.79 -14.88 -12.70
N ALA A 244 5.27 -15.94 -13.34
CA ALA A 244 6.61 -16.47 -13.11
C ALA A 244 7.69 -15.44 -13.46
N ILE A 245 7.57 -14.74 -14.60
CA ILE A 245 8.48 -13.64 -14.97
C ILE A 245 8.41 -12.51 -13.94
N ALA A 246 7.21 -12.10 -13.51
CA ALA A 246 7.05 -11.02 -12.53
C ALA A 246 7.73 -11.36 -11.20
N ILE A 247 7.50 -12.58 -10.68
CA ILE A 247 8.10 -13.06 -9.42
C ILE A 247 9.62 -13.20 -9.56
N LEU A 248 10.10 -13.80 -10.65
CA LEU A 248 11.53 -13.95 -10.90
C LEU A 248 12.23 -12.60 -10.97
N ILE A 249 11.72 -11.66 -11.78
CA ILE A 249 12.30 -10.32 -11.90
C ILE A 249 12.18 -9.55 -10.58
N GLY A 250 11.04 -9.61 -9.90
CA GLY A 250 10.86 -8.96 -8.60
C GLY A 250 11.81 -9.48 -7.53
N GLY A 251 11.96 -10.81 -7.44
CA GLY A 251 12.87 -11.46 -6.51
C GLY A 251 14.34 -11.16 -6.83
N LEU A 252 14.72 -11.16 -8.12
CA LEU A 252 16.06 -10.78 -8.55
C LEU A 252 16.37 -9.29 -8.29
N LEU A 253 15.41 -8.39 -8.49
CA LEU A 253 15.55 -6.98 -8.12
C LEU A 253 15.66 -6.80 -6.60
N GLY A 254 14.90 -7.58 -5.82
CA GLY A 254 14.99 -7.61 -4.37
C GLY A 254 16.14 -8.46 -3.80
N PHE A 255 16.99 -9.07 -4.64
CA PHE A 255 17.95 -10.09 -4.21
C PHE A 255 18.99 -9.56 -3.23
N GLY A 256 19.42 -8.30 -3.38
CA GLY A 256 20.25 -7.57 -2.42
C GLY A 256 19.67 -7.43 -1.00
N ARG A 257 18.38 -7.73 -0.82
CA ARG A 257 17.69 -7.80 0.47
C ARG A 257 17.39 -9.22 0.90
N LEU A 258 16.84 -10.00 -0.03
CA LEU A 258 16.31 -11.33 0.25
C LEU A 258 17.43 -12.33 0.59
N LEU A 259 18.56 -12.28 -0.13
CA LEU A 259 19.66 -13.20 0.13
C LEU A 259 20.30 -12.96 1.51
N PRO A 260 20.66 -11.73 1.89
CA PRO A 260 21.14 -11.46 3.25
C PRO A 260 20.13 -11.82 4.34
N ALA A 261 18.86 -11.47 4.14
CA ALA A 261 17.82 -11.80 5.11
C ALA A 261 17.72 -13.32 5.35
N LEU A 262 17.71 -14.10 4.26
CA LEU A 262 17.63 -15.56 4.31
C LEU A 262 18.80 -16.21 5.07
N LEU A 263 20.00 -15.63 4.98
CA LEU A 263 21.21 -16.22 5.54
C LEU A 263 21.52 -15.77 6.96
N TRP A 264 21.11 -14.55 7.35
CA TRP A 264 21.61 -13.88 8.55
C TRP A 264 20.52 -13.44 9.53
N ILE A 265 19.24 -13.46 9.13
CA ILE A 265 18.13 -13.17 10.06
C ILE A 265 17.63 -14.49 10.64
N PRO A 266 17.63 -14.65 11.98
CA PRO A 266 17.08 -15.85 12.61
C PRO A 266 15.56 -15.93 12.39
N SER A 267 15.06 -17.16 12.23
CA SER A 267 13.62 -17.42 12.25
C SER A 267 13.02 -17.06 13.62
N ARG A 268 11.74 -16.70 13.65
CA ARG A 268 11.02 -16.39 14.88
C ARG A 268 9.77 -17.26 15.00
N ASP A 269 9.54 -17.78 16.19
CA ASP A 269 8.42 -18.71 16.47
C ASP A 269 7.13 -17.99 16.93
N LEU A 270 7.09 -16.65 16.84
CA LEU A 270 5.92 -15.88 17.29
C LEU A 270 4.82 -15.88 16.23
N LEU A 271 3.69 -16.49 16.58
CA LEU A 271 2.49 -16.52 15.75
C LEU A 271 1.38 -15.66 16.36
N TYR A 272 0.64 -14.97 15.49
CA TYR A 272 -0.56 -14.23 15.81
C TYR A 272 -1.76 -14.83 15.08
N ALA A 273 -2.95 -14.71 15.68
CA ALA A 273 -4.18 -15.06 15.00
C ALA A 273 -4.63 -13.96 14.03
N GLY A 274 -5.51 -14.34 13.10
CA GLY A 274 -6.31 -13.42 12.30
C GLY A 274 -7.41 -12.72 13.12
N TYR A 275 -8.37 -12.11 12.44
CA TYR A 275 -9.55 -11.51 13.09
C TYR A 275 -10.30 -12.59 13.88
N PRO A 276 -10.48 -12.44 15.21
CA PRO A 276 -11.08 -13.48 16.05
C PRO A 276 -12.50 -13.87 15.64
N SER A 277 -13.27 -12.91 15.12
CA SER A 277 -14.63 -13.13 14.66
C SER A 277 -15.03 -12.14 13.58
N PHE A 278 -16.12 -12.45 12.87
CA PHE A 278 -16.75 -11.49 11.97
C PHE A 278 -17.25 -10.23 12.71
N GLY A 279 -17.69 -10.36 13.96
CA GLY A 279 -18.06 -9.21 14.79
C GLY A 279 -16.86 -8.28 15.02
N THR A 280 -15.68 -8.84 15.30
CA THR A 280 -14.44 -8.07 15.42
C THR A 280 -14.06 -7.39 14.11
N LEU A 281 -14.29 -8.03 12.97
CA LEU A 281 -14.06 -7.41 11.66
C LEU A 281 -15.02 -6.22 11.41
N ILE A 282 -16.29 -6.33 11.80
CA ILE A 282 -17.23 -5.20 11.71
C ILE A 282 -16.84 -4.08 12.68
N ASP A 283 -16.43 -4.41 13.90
CA ASP A 283 -15.91 -3.44 14.86
C ASP A 283 -14.66 -2.74 14.30
N ALA A 284 -13.74 -3.49 13.70
CA ALA A 284 -12.57 -2.95 13.04
C ALA A 284 -12.90 -1.91 11.96
N MET A 285 -14.01 -2.08 11.25
CA MET A 285 -14.45 -1.15 10.20
C MET A 285 -15.23 0.06 10.74
N THR A 286 -15.87 -0.04 11.91
CA THR A 286 -16.89 0.94 12.35
C THR A 286 -16.62 1.59 13.70
N MET A 287 -15.88 0.92 14.59
CA MET A 287 -15.65 1.37 15.95
C MET A 287 -14.33 2.12 16.06
N LEU A 288 -14.40 3.31 16.66
CA LEU A 288 -13.22 4.11 16.95
C LEU A 288 -12.53 3.57 18.20
N ARG A 289 -11.35 2.95 18.05
CA ARG A 289 -10.54 2.47 19.18
C ARG A 289 -9.11 2.98 19.05
N GLY A 290 -8.43 3.15 20.19
CA GLY A 290 -7.06 3.64 20.25
C GLY A 290 -6.02 2.53 20.38
N HIS A 291 -4.74 2.91 20.30
CA HIS A 291 -3.59 2.01 20.36
C HIS A 291 -3.42 1.23 21.67
N GLU A 292 -4.01 1.72 22.77
CA GLU A 292 -3.92 1.10 24.11
C GLU A 292 -4.72 -0.20 24.21
N LEU A 293 -5.67 -0.44 23.31
CA LEU A 293 -6.55 -1.60 23.42
C LEU A 293 -5.81 -2.88 22.97
N MET A 294 -5.65 -3.78 23.93
CA MET A 294 -5.23 -5.17 23.70
C MET A 294 -6.46 -6.04 23.38
N VAL A 295 -6.33 -6.89 22.38
CA VAL A 295 -7.29 -7.96 22.07
C VAL A 295 -6.67 -9.27 22.54
N PRO A 296 -7.20 -9.87 23.62
CA PRO A 296 -6.71 -11.14 24.11
C PRO A 296 -6.90 -12.24 23.06
N ASP A 297 -5.94 -13.13 22.98
CA ASP A 297 -6.06 -14.42 22.30
C ASP A 297 -5.56 -15.49 23.29
N GLU A 298 -6.34 -16.56 23.48
CA GLU A 298 -6.00 -17.62 24.45
C GLU A 298 -4.92 -18.57 23.92
N LEU A 299 -4.73 -18.64 22.60
CA LEU A 299 -3.85 -19.60 21.92
C LEU A 299 -2.58 -18.94 21.36
N TYR A 300 -2.62 -17.63 21.10
CA TYR A 300 -1.56 -16.90 20.42
C TYR A 300 -1.14 -15.63 21.16
N THR A 301 -0.11 -14.95 20.63
CA THR A 301 0.34 -13.68 21.21
C THR A 301 -0.79 -12.65 21.12
N PRO A 302 -1.15 -11.96 22.23
CA PRO A 302 -2.16 -10.91 22.20
C PRO A 302 -1.84 -9.88 21.13
N SER A 303 -2.85 -9.53 20.34
CA SER A 303 -2.73 -8.51 19.30
C SER A 303 -3.26 -7.20 19.84
N THR A 304 -2.58 -6.13 19.51
CA THR A 304 -3.03 -4.78 19.79
C THR A 304 -3.95 -4.30 18.68
N TRP A 305 -4.80 -3.31 18.98
CA TRP A 305 -5.86 -2.92 18.06
C TRP A 305 -5.35 -2.42 16.70
N TRP A 306 -4.14 -1.87 16.60
CA TRP A 306 -3.61 -1.42 15.30
C TRP A 306 -3.47 -2.56 14.28
N GLU A 307 -3.24 -3.80 14.71
CA GLU A 307 -3.16 -4.97 13.81
C GLU A 307 -4.53 -5.38 13.26
N LEU A 308 -5.62 -4.93 13.90
CA LEU A 308 -7.00 -5.20 13.52
C LEU A 308 -7.70 -3.98 12.92
N ASP A 309 -7.13 -2.79 13.02
CA ASP A 309 -7.83 -1.57 12.64
C ASP A 309 -8.05 -1.53 11.12
N LEU A 310 -9.32 -1.41 10.69
CA LEU A 310 -9.74 -1.25 9.31
C LEU A 310 -10.65 -0.04 9.14
N TYR A 311 -10.65 0.88 10.10
CA TYR A 311 -11.72 1.84 10.28
C TYR A 311 -12.06 2.59 8.99
N LEU A 312 -13.30 2.45 8.55
CA LEU A 312 -13.91 3.19 7.44
C LEU A 312 -14.95 4.20 7.95
N GLY A 313 -15.30 4.11 9.24
CA GLY A 313 -16.45 4.79 9.82
C GLY A 313 -17.77 4.08 9.51
N PHE A 314 -18.83 4.44 10.24
CA PHE A 314 -20.16 3.85 10.03
C PHE A 314 -20.70 4.25 8.64
N THR A 315 -20.52 5.52 8.27
CA THR A 315 -20.99 6.04 6.99
C THR A 315 -20.21 5.41 5.83
N GLY A 316 -18.87 5.35 5.96
CA GLY A 316 -17.99 4.75 4.96
C GLY A 316 -18.23 3.24 4.78
N THR A 317 -18.46 2.51 5.86
CA THR A 317 -18.82 1.08 5.82
C THR A 317 -20.17 0.87 5.14
N THR A 318 -21.20 1.62 5.55
CA THR A 318 -22.56 1.47 5.01
C THR A 318 -22.59 1.74 3.50
N ILE A 319 -21.97 2.84 3.05
CA ILE A 319 -21.95 3.17 1.62
C ILE A 319 -21.14 2.15 0.81
N SER A 320 -20.06 1.62 1.39
CA SER A 320 -19.24 0.58 0.76
C SER A 320 -20.05 -0.70 0.55
N ILE A 321 -20.81 -1.15 1.56
CA ILE A 321 -21.69 -2.32 1.43
C ILE A 321 -22.74 -2.10 0.34
N ILE A 322 -23.42 -0.94 0.33
CA ILE A 322 -24.44 -0.63 -0.69
C ILE A 322 -23.83 -0.64 -2.10
N ALA A 323 -22.65 -0.04 -2.28
CA ALA A 323 -21.94 -0.02 -3.56
C ALA A 323 -21.48 -1.42 -4.01
N LEU A 324 -20.96 -2.23 -3.09
CA LEU A 324 -20.57 -3.62 -3.36
C LEU A 324 -21.78 -4.49 -3.74
N ILE A 325 -22.94 -4.28 -3.12
CA ILE A 325 -24.19 -4.92 -3.53
C ILE A 325 -24.60 -4.49 -4.94
N ALA A 326 -24.46 -3.20 -5.27
CA ALA A 326 -24.81 -2.69 -6.59
C ALA A 326 -23.95 -3.33 -7.70
N VAL A 327 -22.63 -3.36 -7.52
CA VAL A 327 -21.71 -3.93 -8.52
C VAL A 327 -21.80 -5.46 -8.58
N SER A 328 -22.08 -6.15 -7.46
CA SER A 328 -22.20 -7.63 -7.45
C SER A 328 -23.46 -8.15 -8.15
N ARG A 329 -24.50 -7.32 -8.32
CA ARG A 329 -25.67 -7.65 -9.15
C ARG A 329 -25.35 -7.71 -10.64
N ARG A 330 -24.20 -7.19 -11.06
CA ARG A 330 -23.72 -7.33 -12.44
C ARG A 330 -22.96 -8.65 -12.57
N LYS A 331 -23.12 -9.29 -13.72
CA LYS A 331 -22.30 -10.45 -14.07
C LYS A 331 -20.85 -9.97 -14.21
N ALA A 332 -20.01 -10.33 -13.25
CA ALA A 332 -18.58 -10.09 -13.33
C ALA A 332 -18.04 -10.68 -14.65
N PRO A 333 -17.20 -9.94 -15.39
CA PRO A 333 -16.45 -10.54 -16.48
C PRO A 333 -15.70 -11.76 -15.96
N SER A 334 -15.73 -12.87 -16.68
CA SER A 334 -15.01 -14.10 -16.32
C SER A 334 -13.49 -13.89 -16.18
N ASP A 335 -12.98 -12.76 -16.67
CA ASP A 335 -11.61 -12.30 -16.49
C ASP A 335 -11.24 -11.81 -15.11
N LEU A 336 -12.21 -11.37 -14.33
CA LEU A 336 -11.95 -10.89 -12.97
C LEU A 336 -12.09 -12.01 -11.93
N LEU A 337 -12.60 -13.19 -12.32
CA LEU A 337 -12.75 -14.33 -11.43
C LEU A 337 -11.44 -14.68 -10.68
N PRO A 338 -10.25 -14.73 -11.32
CA PRO A 338 -9.00 -15.01 -10.60
C PRO A 338 -8.68 -13.98 -9.52
N ILE A 339 -8.98 -12.70 -9.76
CA ILE A 339 -8.76 -11.62 -8.80
C ILE A 339 -9.71 -11.77 -7.61
N PHE A 340 -11.01 -12.00 -7.87
CA PHE A 340 -11.99 -12.16 -6.80
C PHE A 340 -11.73 -13.42 -5.97
N ALA A 341 -11.34 -14.52 -6.61
CA ALA A 341 -10.99 -15.74 -5.92
C ALA A 341 -9.75 -15.55 -5.02
N ALA A 342 -8.68 -14.91 -5.54
CA ALA A 342 -7.50 -14.62 -4.74
C ALA A 342 -7.81 -13.70 -3.55
N ALA A 343 -8.64 -12.66 -3.76
CA ALA A 343 -9.10 -11.79 -2.68
C ALA A 343 -9.91 -12.55 -1.62
N ALA A 344 -10.79 -13.46 -2.03
CA ALA A 344 -11.56 -14.29 -1.12
C ALA A 344 -10.67 -15.24 -0.29
N VAL A 345 -9.65 -15.85 -0.89
CA VAL A 345 -8.70 -16.70 -0.17
C VAL A 345 -7.88 -15.90 0.84
N LEU A 346 -7.36 -14.73 0.47
CA LEU A 346 -6.62 -13.88 1.43
C LEU A 346 -7.52 -13.31 2.52
N LEU A 347 -8.79 -13.02 2.21
CA LEU A 347 -9.78 -12.70 3.24
C LEU A 347 -9.92 -13.87 4.23
N LEU A 348 -10.08 -15.10 3.74
CA LEU A 348 -10.15 -16.28 4.62
C LEU A 348 -8.88 -16.45 5.45
N PHE A 349 -7.70 -16.25 4.88
CA PHE A 349 -6.43 -16.31 5.61
C PHE A 349 -6.33 -15.26 6.71
N SER A 350 -6.99 -14.11 6.55
CA SER A 350 -7.03 -13.08 7.58
C SER A 350 -7.96 -13.40 8.76
N LEU A 351 -8.78 -14.46 8.71
CA LEU A 351 -9.77 -14.77 9.74
C LEU A 351 -9.31 -15.91 10.67
N GLY A 352 -9.53 -15.73 11.97
CA GLY A 352 -9.28 -16.73 13.01
C GLY A 352 -7.90 -17.38 12.89
N HIS A 353 -7.86 -18.71 12.92
CA HIS A 353 -6.61 -19.48 12.82
C HIS A 353 -6.44 -20.16 11.46
N VAL A 354 -7.08 -19.66 10.41
CA VAL A 354 -7.06 -20.33 9.09
C VAL A 354 -5.65 -20.41 8.51
N TYR A 355 -4.90 -19.31 8.59
CA TYR A 355 -3.54 -19.27 8.04
C TYR A 355 -2.50 -20.00 8.89
N THR A 356 -2.76 -20.26 10.18
CA THR A 356 -1.79 -20.95 11.04
C THR A 356 -1.55 -22.39 10.59
N LEU A 357 -2.56 -23.01 9.94
CA LEU A 357 -2.42 -24.31 9.28
C LEU A 357 -1.35 -24.28 8.17
N ILE A 358 -1.21 -23.16 7.47
CA ILE A 358 -0.22 -22.99 6.39
C ILE A 358 1.16 -22.69 6.97
N GLN A 359 1.24 -21.85 8.01
CA GLN A 359 2.51 -21.55 8.70
C GLN A 359 3.17 -22.80 9.30
N GLN A 360 2.37 -23.79 9.70
CA GLN A 360 2.87 -25.06 10.23
C GLN A 360 3.38 -26.03 9.14
N LEU A 361 3.14 -25.74 7.85
CA LEU A 361 3.69 -26.56 6.78
C LEU A 361 5.20 -26.31 6.67
N PRO A 362 6.01 -27.36 6.40
CA PRO A 362 7.45 -27.22 6.18
C PRO A 362 7.76 -26.65 4.78
N VAL A 363 7.04 -25.59 4.39
CA VAL A 363 7.22 -24.89 3.12
C VAL A 363 8.06 -23.67 3.39
N PRO A 364 9.17 -23.46 2.66
CA PRO A 364 9.99 -22.26 2.81
C PRO A 364 9.13 -21.00 2.72
N PHE A 365 9.37 -20.08 3.66
CA PHE A 365 8.68 -18.78 3.77
C PHE A 365 7.21 -18.81 4.20
N ALA A 366 6.63 -19.96 4.56
CA ALA A 366 5.26 -20.02 5.06
C ALA A 366 5.08 -19.27 6.40
N ASP A 367 6.16 -19.19 7.19
CA ASP A 367 6.29 -18.53 8.48
C ASP A 367 6.63 -17.03 8.39
N VAL A 368 6.90 -16.52 7.18
CA VAL A 368 7.36 -15.14 7.00
C VAL A 368 6.29 -14.12 7.36
N GLU A 369 5.04 -14.39 6.98
CA GLU A 369 3.93 -13.59 7.49
C GLU A 369 3.48 -14.19 8.81
N ARG A 370 3.69 -13.45 9.90
CA ARG A 370 3.32 -13.88 11.25
C ARG A 370 2.00 -13.29 11.75
N VAL A 371 1.47 -12.25 11.09
CA VAL A 371 0.23 -11.57 11.47
C VAL A 371 -0.80 -11.69 10.35
N PRO A 372 -1.63 -12.75 10.36
CA PRO A 372 -2.54 -13.03 9.25
C PRO A 372 -3.59 -11.93 9.00
N THR A 373 -3.93 -11.14 10.02
CA THR A 373 -4.87 -10.01 9.89
C THR A 373 -4.45 -9.07 8.76
N ARG A 374 -3.15 -8.91 8.50
CA ARG A 374 -2.60 -8.03 7.48
C ARG A 374 -2.94 -8.44 6.05
N PHE A 375 -3.26 -9.72 5.81
CA PHE A 375 -3.72 -10.18 4.49
C PHE A 375 -4.99 -9.48 4.03
N ILE A 376 -5.81 -8.95 4.96
CA ILE A 376 -7.06 -8.23 4.66
C ILE A 376 -6.84 -7.01 3.75
N VAL A 377 -5.63 -6.46 3.72
CA VAL A 377 -5.34 -5.26 2.95
C VAL A 377 -5.57 -5.45 1.45
N MET A 378 -5.29 -6.66 0.94
CA MET A 378 -5.48 -7.00 -0.47
C MET A 378 -6.96 -7.02 -0.87
N PRO A 379 -7.86 -7.80 -0.21
CA PRO A 379 -9.29 -7.73 -0.47
C PRO A 379 -9.88 -6.35 -0.14
N LEU A 380 -9.40 -5.65 0.89
CA LEU A 380 -9.87 -4.30 1.22
C LEU A 380 -9.63 -3.32 0.07
N VAL A 381 -8.40 -3.21 -0.44
CA VAL A 381 -8.09 -2.27 -1.54
C VAL A 381 -8.86 -2.63 -2.80
N LEU A 382 -8.98 -3.93 -3.13
CA LEU A 382 -9.82 -4.36 -4.24
C LEU A 382 -11.29 -3.97 -4.02
N ALA A 383 -11.83 -4.20 -2.83
CA ALA A 383 -13.19 -3.84 -2.48
C ALA A 383 -13.41 -2.33 -2.61
N LEU A 384 -12.48 -1.48 -2.15
CA LEU A 384 -12.57 -0.04 -2.31
C LEU A 384 -12.60 0.39 -3.79
N ILE A 385 -11.80 -0.25 -4.66
CA ILE A 385 -11.87 -0.02 -6.12
C ILE A 385 -13.26 -0.40 -6.66
N LEU A 386 -13.85 -1.50 -6.17
CA LEU A 386 -15.21 -1.90 -6.55
C LEU A 386 -16.29 -0.98 -5.96
N VAL A 387 -16.10 -0.42 -4.77
CA VAL A 387 -17.00 0.58 -4.17
C VAL A 387 -17.07 1.80 -5.05
N MET A 388 -15.93 2.29 -5.54
CA MET A 388 -15.86 3.40 -6.49
C MET A 388 -16.73 3.11 -7.74
N LYS A 389 -16.59 1.91 -8.32
CA LYS A 389 -17.37 1.46 -9.48
C LYS A 389 -18.88 1.34 -9.14
N GLY A 390 -19.22 0.73 -8.02
CA GLY A 390 -20.60 0.52 -7.59
C GLY A 390 -21.33 1.82 -7.31
N LEU A 391 -20.66 2.83 -6.75
CA LEU A 391 -21.23 4.16 -6.54
C LEU A 391 -21.54 4.86 -7.87
N ASP A 392 -20.65 4.74 -8.85
CA ASP A 392 -20.89 5.27 -10.19
C ASP A 392 -22.06 4.57 -10.90
N GLU A 393 -22.20 3.25 -10.71
CA GLU A 393 -23.36 2.50 -11.21
C GLU A 393 -24.68 2.92 -10.53
N LEU A 394 -24.66 3.13 -9.22
CA LEU A 394 -25.82 3.66 -8.47
C LEU A 394 -26.18 5.08 -8.90
N LEU A 395 -25.19 5.91 -9.25
CA LEU A 395 -25.43 7.25 -9.80
C LEU A 395 -26.14 7.17 -11.16
N CYS A 396 -25.68 6.28 -12.03
CA CYS A 396 -26.30 6.07 -13.35
C CYS A 396 -27.71 5.50 -13.21
N ALA A 397 -27.90 4.52 -12.32
CA ALA A 397 -29.19 3.88 -12.15
C ALA A 397 -30.19 4.82 -11.47
N TRP A 398 -29.84 5.37 -10.30
CA TRP A 398 -30.77 6.02 -9.37
C TRP A 398 -30.30 7.44 -9.00
N PRO A 399 -30.08 8.34 -9.99
CA PRO A 399 -29.41 9.63 -9.77
C PRO A 399 -30.12 10.53 -8.76
N LYS A 400 -31.45 10.48 -8.69
CA LYS A 400 -32.26 11.29 -7.77
C LYS A 400 -32.02 10.97 -6.30
N ILE A 401 -31.56 9.76 -5.99
CA ILE A 401 -31.29 9.29 -4.63
C ILE A 401 -29.77 9.31 -4.37
N THR A 402 -28.99 8.80 -5.32
CA THR A 402 -27.55 8.63 -5.13
C THR A 402 -26.80 9.96 -5.09
N LYS A 403 -27.17 10.96 -5.91
CA LYS A 403 -26.53 12.29 -5.88
C LYS A 403 -26.65 12.99 -4.52
N PRO A 404 -27.85 13.21 -3.95
CA PRO A 404 -27.96 13.81 -2.63
C PRO A 404 -27.36 12.91 -1.54
N GLY A 405 -27.50 11.58 -1.67
CA GLY A 405 -26.87 10.63 -0.76
C GLY A 405 -25.35 10.79 -0.68
N LEU A 406 -24.67 10.93 -1.82
CA LEU A 406 -23.22 11.16 -1.87
C LEU A 406 -22.83 12.54 -1.34
N LEU A 407 -23.59 13.59 -1.65
CA LEU A 407 -23.32 14.94 -1.13
C LEU A 407 -23.41 15.00 0.40
N ILE A 408 -24.29 14.20 1.00
CA ILE A 408 -24.38 14.06 2.46
C ILE A 408 -23.28 13.13 2.98
N ALA A 409 -23.06 11.97 2.34
CA ALA A 409 -22.12 10.97 2.84
C ALA A 409 -20.67 11.46 2.83
N LEU A 410 -20.23 12.21 1.82
CA LEU A 410 -18.83 12.65 1.68
C LEU A 410 -18.32 13.45 2.89
N PRO A 411 -19.00 14.51 3.37
CA PRO A 411 -18.63 15.19 4.60
C PRO A 411 -18.58 14.30 5.83
N PHE A 412 -19.54 13.38 5.98
CA PHE A 412 -19.58 12.46 7.14
C PHE A 412 -18.43 11.46 7.12
N ILE A 413 -18.12 10.88 5.96
CA ILE A 413 -16.94 10.02 5.77
C ILE A 413 -15.68 10.81 6.10
N GLY A 414 -15.54 12.02 5.55
CA GLY A 414 -14.40 12.88 5.83
C GLY A 414 -14.24 13.19 7.32
N TYR A 415 -15.34 13.46 8.02
CA TYR A 415 -15.35 13.71 9.46
C TYR A 415 -14.99 12.47 10.29
N GLU A 416 -15.62 11.32 10.02
CA GLU A 416 -15.33 10.05 10.71
C GLU A 416 -13.86 9.65 10.56
N LEU A 417 -13.32 9.69 9.34
CA LEU A 417 -11.91 9.36 9.07
C LEU A 417 -10.95 10.39 9.65
N TYR A 418 -11.32 11.68 9.68
CA TYR A 418 -10.53 12.71 10.35
C TYR A 418 -10.46 12.47 11.86
N LEU A 419 -11.60 12.16 12.50
CA LEU A 419 -11.61 11.80 13.91
C LEU A 419 -10.70 10.59 14.16
N HIS A 420 -10.84 9.52 13.39
CA HIS A 420 -9.97 8.34 13.51
C HIS A 420 -8.49 8.69 13.37
N SER A 421 -8.11 9.34 12.27
CA SER A 421 -6.73 9.76 12.05
C SER A 421 -6.21 10.66 13.19
N SER A 422 -7.05 11.54 13.76
CA SER A 422 -6.70 12.37 14.92
C SER A 422 -6.35 11.58 16.19
N TYR A 423 -6.91 10.38 16.35
CA TYR A 423 -6.54 9.45 17.43
C TYR A 423 -5.21 8.74 17.15
N TRP A 424 -4.90 8.51 15.88
CA TRP A 424 -3.69 7.80 15.45
C TRP A 424 -2.51 8.72 15.08
N ARG A 425 -2.67 10.04 15.15
CA ARG A 425 -1.56 11.00 14.88
C ARG A 425 -0.36 10.64 15.73
N VAL A 426 0.82 10.61 15.10
CA VAL A 426 2.06 10.15 15.75
C VAL A 426 2.34 10.93 17.03
N GLY A 427 2.27 12.27 16.99
CA GLY A 427 2.51 13.08 18.19
C GLY A 427 1.52 12.84 19.33
N ARG A 428 0.30 12.37 19.03
CA ARG A 428 -0.66 11.97 20.07
C ARG A 428 -0.25 10.63 20.68
N ILE A 429 0.06 9.64 19.85
CA ILE A 429 0.52 8.32 20.32
C ILE A 429 1.79 8.46 21.17
N GLU A 430 2.75 9.28 20.75
CA GLU A 430 3.98 9.55 21.51
C GLU A 430 3.72 10.23 22.85
N SER A 431 2.64 11.01 22.97
CA SER A 431 2.26 11.67 24.23
C SER A 431 1.59 10.74 25.24
N THR A 432 0.96 9.66 24.76
CA THR A 432 0.22 8.69 25.59
C THR A 432 1.00 7.39 25.83
N HIS A 433 1.90 7.03 24.92
CA HIS A 433 2.80 5.89 25.10
C HIS A 433 3.87 6.18 26.15
N ALA A 434 4.24 5.15 26.91
CA ALA A 434 5.29 5.26 27.92
C ALA A 434 6.61 5.68 27.25
N GLN A 435 7.28 6.68 27.82
CA GLN A 435 8.57 7.14 27.31
C GLN A 435 9.61 6.03 27.49
N VAL A 436 10.23 5.62 26.38
CA VAL A 436 11.31 4.63 26.37
C VAL A 436 12.62 5.32 26.05
N THR A 437 13.70 4.88 26.69
CA THR A 437 15.05 5.36 26.36
C THR A 437 15.48 4.77 25.03
N LYS A 438 15.85 5.62 24.07
CA LYS A 438 16.37 5.17 22.78
C LYS A 438 17.69 4.41 22.96
N PRO A 439 17.89 3.29 22.25
CA PRO A 439 19.14 2.56 22.32
C PRO A 439 20.28 3.39 21.71
N ILE A 440 21.48 3.29 22.27
CA ILE A 440 22.68 3.88 21.69
C ILE A 440 23.34 2.82 20.81
N LEU A 441 23.13 2.93 19.49
CA LEU A 441 23.71 2.04 18.49
C LEU A 441 24.81 2.75 17.73
N SER A 442 25.87 2.02 17.39
CA SER A 442 26.96 2.51 16.54
C SER A 442 27.28 1.50 15.45
N ILE A 443 27.75 2.00 14.31
CA ILE A 443 28.18 1.18 13.18
C ILE A 443 29.47 0.44 13.59
N ALA A 444 29.44 -0.88 13.48
CA ALA A 444 30.62 -1.72 13.62
C ALA A 444 31.22 -1.99 12.22
N SER A 445 32.48 -1.60 12.02
CA SER A 445 33.13 -1.50 10.71
C SER A 445 33.66 -2.82 10.13
N ASP A 446 33.63 -3.93 10.87
CA ASP A 446 34.26 -5.20 10.46
C ASP A 446 33.21 -6.30 10.21
N PRO A 447 32.71 -6.46 8.96
CA PRO A 447 31.87 -7.58 8.61
C PRO A 447 32.72 -8.85 8.46
N ASP A 448 32.15 -9.98 8.84
CA ASP A 448 32.64 -11.27 8.35
C ASP A 448 32.66 -11.26 6.81
N THR A 449 33.70 -11.83 6.20
CA THR A 449 33.86 -11.93 4.74
C THR A 449 32.65 -12.59 4.09
N ALA A 450 32.06 -13.60 4.73
CA ALA A 450 30.87 -14.27 4.20
C ALA A 450 29.65 -13.33 4.15
N TYR A 451 29.50 -12.50 5.18
CA TYR A 451 28.41 -11.53 5.26
C TYR A 451 28.56 -10.46 4.16
N ALA A 452 29.73 -9.84 4.07
CA ALA A 452 30.03 -8.84 3.06
C ALA A 452 29.85 -9.38 1.63
N LEU A 453 30.28 -10.61 1.37
CA LEU A 453 30.10 -11.26 0.07
C LEU A 453 28.61 -11.48 -0.26
N SER A 454 27.80 -11.91 0.72
CA SER A 454 26.36 -12.12 0.51
C SER A 454 25.62 -10.82 0.17
N ILE A 455 25.95 -9.70 0.85
CA ILE A 455 25.44 -8.37 0.51
C ILE A 455 25.89 -7.99 -0.90
N GLY A 456 27.20 -8.05 -1.18
CA GLY A 456 27.79 -7.58 -2.44
C GLY A 456 27.26 -8.32 -3.67
N LEU A 457 27.19 -9.66 -3.61
CA LEU A 457 26.61 -10.48 -4.67
C LEU A 457 25.11 -10.20 -4.85
N GLY A 458 24.37 -10.07 -3.74
CA GLY A 458 22.95 -9.73 -3.75
C GLY A 458 22.68 -8.44 -4.54
N TRP A 459 23.39 -7.36 -4.19
CA TRP A 459 23.25 -6.07 -4.86
C TRP A 459 23.74 -6.05 -6.30
N LEU A 460 24.83 -6.76 -6.61
CA LEU A 460 25.33 -6.86 -7.98
C LEU A 460 24.24 -7.45 -8.90
N VAL A 461 23.59 -8.54 -8.47
CA VAL A 461 22.49 -9.17 -9.22
C VAL A 461 21.33 -8.19 -9.38
N SER A 462 20.88 -7.55 -8.30
CA SER A 462 19.79 -6.57 -8.32
C SER A 462 20.05 -5.44 -9.33
N VAL A 463 21.26 -4.86 -9.33
CA VAL A 463 21.63 -3.76 -10.23
C VAL A 463 21.70 -4.21 -11.68
N VAL A 464 22.34 -5.35 -11.97
CA VAL A 464 22.42 -5.89 -13.34
C VAL A 464 21.03 -6.14 -13.92
N VAL A 465 20.13 -6.72 -13.12
CA VAL A 465 18.75 -7.01 -13.53
C VAL A 465 17.97 -5.71 -13.74
N LEU A 466 18.12 -4.71 -12.87
CA LEU A 466 17.47 -3.41 -13.04
C LEU A 466 17.88 -2.73 -14.35
N VAL A 467 19.18 -2.67 -14.63
CA VAL A 467 19.72 -2.09 -15.87
C VAL A 467 19.16 -2.85 -17.09
N GLY A 468 19.18 -4.18 -17.05
CA GLY A 468 18.64 -5.02 -18.13
C GLY A 468 17.15 -4.80 -18.39
N VAL A 469 16.33 -4.77 -17.34
CA VAL A 469 14.88 -4.55 -17.44
C VAL A 469 14.56 -3.16 -17.98
N VAL A 470 15.22 -2.11 -17.46
CA VAL A 470 15.02 -0.74 -17.92
C VAL A 470 15.44 -0.59 -19.40
N ALA A 471 16.61 -1.12 -19.77
CA ALA A 471 17.08 -1.09 -21.15
C ALA A 471 16.10 -1.80 -22.10
N TYR A 472 15.58 -2.96 -21.70
CA TYR A 472 14.58 -3.70 -22.48
C TYR A 472 13.26 -2.93 -22.63
N LEU A 473 12.75 -2.32 -21.56
CA LEU A 473 11.52 -1.52 -21.62
C LEU A 473 11.67 -0.28 -22.51
N VAL A 474 12.81 0.39 -22.46
CA VAL A 474 13.13 1.53 -23.34
C VAL A 474 13.20 1.07 -24.80
N HIS A 475 13.86 -0.05 -25.07
CA HIS A 475 13.95 -0.63 -26.41
C HIS A 475 12.57 -0.99 -26.97
N MET A 476 11.73 -1.65 -26.18
CA MET A 476 10.35 -2.00 -26.56
C MET A 476 9.48 -0.79 -26.87
N ARG A 477 9.67 0.32 -26.13
CA ARG A 477 8.95 1.57 -26.39
C ARG A 477 9.34 2.18 -27.73
N ARG A 478 10.64 2.25 -28.04
CA ARG A 478 11.14 2.79 -29.32
C ARG A 478 10.58 2.05 -30.53
N HIS A 479 10.63 0.72 -30.52
CA HIS A 479 10.09 -0.08 -31.63
C HIS A 479 8.57 0.02 -31.78
N ARG A 480 7.85 0.23 -30.68
CA ARG A 480 6.41 0.49 -30.76
C ARG A 480 6.12 1.84 -31.43
N ASP A 481 6.89 2.86 -31.11
CA ASP A 481 6.73 4.20 -31.70
C ASP A 481 7.08 4.18 -33.20
N GLU A 482 8.12 3.44 -33.60
CA GLU A 482 8.47 3.21 -35.01
C GLU A 482 7.36 2.49 -35.80
N ARG A 483 6.75 1.45 -35.24
CA ARG A 483 5.64 0.72 -35.91
C ARG A 483 4.36 1.53 -36.05
N ASN A 484 4.15 2.50 -35.16
CA ASN A 484 2.97 3.37 -35.18
C ASN A 484 3.24 4.69 -35.91
N ALA A 485 4.47 4.93 -36.39
CA ALA A 485 4.76 6.09 -37.21
C ALA A 485 3.98 5.98 -38.52
N PRO A 486 3.28 7.04 -38.97
CA PRO A 486 2.58 7.02 -40.25
C PRO A 486 3.61 6.75 -41.36
N ALA A 487 3.29 5.81 -42.27
CA ALA A 487 4.12 5.55 -43.45
C ALA A 487 4.30 6.88 -44.21
N ARG A 488 5.55 7.30 -44.36
CA ARG A 488 5.92 8.56 -45.03
C ARG A 488 5.84 8.42 -46.54
#